data_AF-A0A3C1RF52-F1
#
_entry.id   AF-A0A3C1RF52-F1
#
_cell.length_a   1.000
_cell.length_b   1.000
_cell.length_c   1.000
_cell.angle_alpha   90.00
_cell.angle_beta   90.00
_cell.angle_gamma   90.00
#
_symmetry.space_group_name_H-M   'P 1'
#
loop_
_entity.id
_entity.type
_entity.pdbx_description
1 polymer ?
#
loop_
_entity_poly.entity_id
_entity_poly.type
_entity_poly.pdbx_seq_one_letter_code
_entity_poly.pdbx_strand_id
1 'polypeptide(L)'
;MNYIYSNNDIYYLFIFKYTIKINKNKQKSQKMSRIIVELEKDELRQLIEEAVHKVIQSTAPKPKTEQIPEILNVDQVCQLLNMKKATLYQYTHKSKIPFSKKGKALYFSRKEILAWLLEGRNLTEQEQEDVADLMLLQANRKRMYRLNKVS
;
A
#
# COMPACT_ATOMS: atom_id res chain seq x y z
N MET A 1 -11.17 -58.74 -30.43
CA MET A 1 -10.79 -57.34 -30.73
C MET A 1 -10.32 -56.69 -29.45
N ASN A 2 -9.00 -56.62 -29.25
CA ASN A 2 -8.38 -56.05 -28.05
C ASN A 2 -8.20 -54.55 -28.25
N TYR A 3 -8.97 -53.74 -27.53
CA TYR A 3 -8.70 -52.31 -27.44
C TYR A 3 -7.55 -52.11 -26.45
N ILE A 4 -6.37 -51.78 -26.99
CA ILE A 4 -5.22 -51.29 -26.22
C ILE A 4 -5.54 -49.84 -25.87
N TYR A 5 -5.99 -49.59 -24.64
CA TYR A 5 -6.12 -48.22 -24.13
C TYR A 5 -4.72 -47.64 -23.90
N SER A 6 -4.44 -46.47 -24.46
CA SER A 6 -3.21 -45.73 -24.21
C SER A 6 -3.19 -45.24 -22.75
N ASN A 7 -2.01 -45.21 -22.13
CA ASN A 7 -1.85 -44.78 -20.72
C ASN A 7 -2.50 -43.41 -20.44
N ASN A 8 -2.62 -42.52 -21.43
CA ASN A 8 -3.30 -41.24 -21.29
C ASN A 8 -4.80 -41.34 -21.00
N ASP A 9 -5.51 -42.35 -21.50
CA ASP A 9 -6.98 -42.48 -21.33
C ASP A 9 -7.36 -42.82 -19.88
N ILE A 10 -6.51 -43.57 -19.18
CA ILE A 10 -6.74 -43.98 -17.79
C ILE A 10 -6.59 -42.78 -16.85
N TYR A 11 -5.65 -41.86 -17.13
CA TYR A 11 -5.47 -40.63 -16.34
C TYR A 11 -6.66 -39.68 -16.49
N TYR A 12 -7.21 -39.51 -17.71
CA TYR A 12 -8.41 -38.68 -17.90
C TYR A 12 -9.63 -39.26 -17.19
N LEU A 13 -9.84 -40.57 -17.21
CA LEU A 13 -10.93 -41.21 -16.48
C LEU A 13 -10.78 -41.05 -14.95
N PHE A 14 -9.55 -41.11 -14.44
CA PHE A 14 -9.27 -40.92 -13.02
C PHE A 14 -9.48 -39.47 -12.56
N ILE A 15 -8.94 -38.49 -13.30
CA ILE A 15 -9.14 -37.06 -13.06
C ILE A 15 -10.63 -36.70 -13.18
N PHE A 16 -11.34 -37.24 -14.19
CA PHE A 16 -12.77 -36.97 -14.38
C PHE A 16 -13.62 -37.57 -13.25
N LYS A 17 -13.36 -38.83 -12.85
CA LYS A 17 -14.02 -39.44 -11.69
C LYS A 17 -13.73 -38.70 -10.40
N TYR A 18 -12.49 -38.23 -10.20
CA TYR A 18 -12.11 -37.47 -9.02
C TYR A 18 -12.77 -36.09 -8.99
N THR A 19 -12.77 -35.37 -10.12
CA THR A 19 -13.45 -34.07 -10.29
C THR A 19 -14.95 -34.19 -10.02
N ILE A 20 -15.62 -35.25 -10.50
CA ILE A 20 -17.03 -35.51 -10.20
C ILE A 20 -17.24 -35.82 -8.71
N LYS A 21 -16.31 -36.52 -8.05
CA LYS A 21 -16.42 -36.85 -6.62
C LYS A 21 -16.32 -35.61 -5.72
N ILE A 22 -15.50 -34.62 -6.07
CA ILE A 22 -15.39 -33.35 -5.32
C ILE A 22 -16.70 -32.54 -5.42
N ASN A 23 -17.39 -32.55 -6.57
CA ASN A 23 -18.60 -31.75 -6.79
C ASN A 23 -19.86 -32.35 -6.12
N LYS A 24 -19.87 -33.65 -5.77
CA LYS A 24 -21.02 -34.30 -5.13
C LYS A 24 -21.24 -33.93 -3.65
N ASN A 25 -20.34 -33.18 -3.02
CA ASN A 25 -20.42 -32.83 -1.59
C ASN A 25 -21.09 -31.47 -1.29
N LYS A 26 -21.85 -30.91 -2.24
CA LYS A 26 -22.43 -29.56 -2.11
C LYS A 26 -23.94 -29.48 -2.36
N GLN A 27 -24.71 -30.47 -1.91
CA GLN A 27 -26.17 -30.37 -1.84
C GLN A 27 -26.71 -31.17 -0.64
N LYS A 28 -26.53 -30.65 0.58
CA LYS A 28 -27.31 -31.10 1.72
C LYS A 28 -28.69 -30.45 1.56
N SER A 29 -29.65 -31.20 1.01
CA SER A 29 -31.02 -30.73 0.78
C SER A 29 -31.70 -30.45 2.13
N GLN A 30 -31.65 -29.19 2.54
CA GLN A 30 -32.44 -28.69 3.65
C GLN A 30 -33.86 -28.47 3.12
N LYS A 31 -34.83 -29.21 3.67
CA LYS A 31 -36.24 -29.08 3.30
C LYS A 31 -36.69 -27.65 3.60
N MET A 32 -36.83 -26.85 2.55
CA MET A 32 -37.27 -25.46 2.67
C MET A 32 -38.78 -25.43 2.95
N SER A 33 -39.17 -25.04 4.17
CA SER A 33 -40.55 -24.65 4.44
C SER A 33 -40.86 -23.37 3.67
N ARG A 34 -41.77 -23.45 2.70
CA ARG A 34 -42.28 -22.28 1.98
C ARG A 34 -43.28 -21.56 2.88
N ILE A 35 -42.97 -20.33 3.25
CA ILE A 35 -43.87 -19.39 3.91
C ILE A 35 -44.22 -18.34 2.85
N ILE A 36 -45.51 -18.12 2.60
CA ILE A 36 -46.00 -17.06 1.72
C ILE A 36 -46.33 -15.87 2.64
N VAL A 37 -45.63 -14.75 2.44
CA VAL A 37 -45.86 -13.51 3.18
C VAL A 37 -46.37 -12.49 2.17
N GLU A 38 -47.52 -11.88 2.48
CA GLU A 38 -48.02 -10.74 1.73
C GLU A 38 -47.31 -9.50 2.28
N LEU A 39 -46.55 -8.83 1.41
CA LEU A 39 -45.74 -7.66 1.74
C LEU A 39 -46.26 -6.48 0.94
N GLU A 40 -46.33 -5.32 1.56
CA GLU A 40 -46.59 -4.08 0.85
C GLU A 40 -45.36 -3.69 0.00
N LYS A 41 -45.59 -2.92 -1.07
CA LYS A 41 -44.55 -2.52 -2.03
C LYS A 41 -43.33 -1.88 -1.36
N ASP A 42 -43.55 -1.08 -0.31
CA ASP A 42 -42.50 -0.34 0.37
C ASP A 42 -41.67 -1.23 1.30
N GLU A 43 -42.31 -2.19 1.98
CA GLU A 43 -41.61 -3.19 2.81
C GLU A 43 -40.72 -4.09 1.97
N LEU A 44 -41.20 -4.52 0.80
CA LEU A 44 -40.40 -5.29 -0.15
C LEU A 44 -39.18 -4.49 -0.61
N ARG A 45 -39.35 -3.20 -0.88
CA ARG A 45 -38.27 -2.31 -1.31
C ARG A 45 -37.21 -2.16 -0.21
N GLN A 46 -37.63 -1.91 1.03
CA GLN A 46 -36.72 -1.80 2.17
C GLN A 46 -35.90 -3.07 2.37
N LEU A 47 -36.53 -4.24 2.30
CA LEU A 47 -35.85 -5.53 2.47
C LEU A 47 -34.78 -5.76 1.38
N ILE A 48 -35.07 -5.40 0.13
CA ILE A 48 -34.11 -5.47 -0.97
C ILE A 48 -32.96 -4.49 -0.74
N GLU A 49 -33.25 -3.24 -0.38
CA GLU A 49 -32.25 -2.22 -0.11
C GLU A 49 -31.31 -2.64 1.03
N GLU A 50 -31.84 -3.14 2.13
CA GLU A 50 -31.06 -3.64 3.27
C GLU A 50 -30.18 -4.84 2.89
N ALA A 51 -30.73 -5.81 2.17
CA ALA A 51 -29.99 -6.99 1.74
C ALA A 51 -28.82 -6.61 0.81
N VAL A 52 -29.06 -5.72 -0.15
CA VAL A 52 -28.03 -5.22 -1.07
C VAL A 52 -26.97 -4.42 -0.32
N HIS A 53 -27.37 -3.54 0.59
CA HIS A 53 -26.44 -2.73 1.38
C HIS A 53 -25.51 -3.60 2.24
N LYS A 54 -26.06 -4.67 2.84
CA LYS A 54 -25.30 -5.64 3.64
C LYS A 54 -24.29 -6.42 2.79
N VAL A 55 -24.68 -6.81 1.58
CA VAL A 55 -23.75 -7.46 0.64
C VAL A 55 -22.63 -6.50 0.25
N ILE A 56 -22.95 -5.28 -0.17
CA ILE A 56 -21.95 -4.26 -0.56
C ILE A 56 -20.96 -4.00 0.57
N GLN A 57 -21.41 -3.86 1.83
CA GLN A 57 -20.50 -3.66 2.97
C GLN A 57 -19.62 -4.88 3.26
N SER A 58 -20.12 -6.09 3.01
CA SER A 58 -19.37 -7.33 3.22
C SER A 58 -18.39 -7.66 2.07
N THR A 59 -18.67 -7.20 0.86
CA THR A 59 -17.86 -7.42 -0.35
C THR A 59 -16.95 -6.26 -0.69
N ALA A 60 -17.21 -5.05 -0.19
CA ALA A 60 -16.28 -3.95 -0.32
C ALA A 60 -14.96 -4.36 0.35
N PRO A 61 -13.82 -4.33 -0.35
CA PRO A 61 -12.54 -4.42 0.32
C PRO A 61 -12.51 -3.25 1.30
N LYS A 62 -12.65 -3.54 2.60
CA LYS A 62 -12.33 -2.57 3.64
C LYS A 62 -11.00 -1.98 3.21
N PRO A 63 -10.86 -0.64 3.06
CA PRO A 63 -9.55 -0.08 2.79
C PRO A 63 -8.69 -0.60 3.93
N LYS A 64 -7.78 -1.53 3.61
CA LYS A 64 -6.67 -1.81 4.49
C LYS A 64 -5.95 -0.49 4.49
N THR A 65 -6.27 0.34 5.48
CA THR A 65 -5.38 1.40 5.90
C THR A 65 -4.16 0.62 6.35
N GLU A 66 -3.27 0.33 5.40
CA GLU A 66 -1.94 -0.16 5.72
C GLU A 66 -1.38 0.95 6.60
N GLN A 67 -1.41 0.69 7.90
CA GLN A 67 -0.79 1.56 8.87
C GLN A 67 0.70 1.43 8.57
N ILE A 68 1.20 2.25 7.65
CA ILE A 68 2.61 2.25 7.27
C ILE A 68 3.36 2.56 8.55
N PRO A 69 4.23 1.65 9.02
CA PRO A 69 4.88 1.80 10.31
C PRO A 69 5.74 3.08 10.32
N GLU A 70 5.72 3.80 11.44
CA GLU A 70 6.49 5.04 11.59
C GLU A 70 8.00 4.78 11.55
N ILE A 71 8.41 3.58 11.96
CA ILE A 71 9.77 3.07 11.84
C ILE A 71 9.83 2.01 10.75
N LEU A 72 10.72 2.23 9.78
CA LEU A 72 10.94 1.38 8.63
C LEU A 72 12.22 0.56 8.80
N ASN A 73 12.21 -0.65 8.24
CA ASN A 73 13.41 -1.46 8.06
C ASN A 73 14.06 -1.19 6.69
N VAL A 74 15.22 -1.80 6.45
CA VAL A 74 15.98 -1.67 5.19
C VAL A 74 15.11 -1.95 3.95
N ASP A 75 14.25 -2.97 4.01
CA ASP A 75 13.46 -3.42 2.86
C ASP A 75 12.34 -2.44 2.54
N GLN A 76 11.67 -1.93 3.58
CA GLN A 76 10.64 -0.91 3.46
C GLN A 76 11.19 0.41 2.94
N VAL A 77 12.39 0.82 3.36
CA VAL A 77 13.04 2.03 2.82
C VAL A 77 13.45 1.84 1.36
N CYS A 78 13.95 0.66 1.00
CA CYS A 78 14.26 0.33 -0.39
C CYS A 78 13.02 0.39 -1.28
N GLN A 79 11.88 -0.11 -0.79
CA GLN A 79 10.60 -0.01 -1.49
C GLN A 79 10.12 1.45 -1.58
N LEU A 80 10.19 2.20 -0.48
CA LEU A 80 9.75 3.59 -0.42
C LEU A 80 10.53 4.51 -1.37
N LEU A 81 11.85 4.35 -1.43
CA LEU A 81 12.72 5.16 -2.29
C LEU A 81 13.01 4.52 -3.65
N ASN A 82 12.42 3.35 -3.91
CA ASN A 82 12.64 2.54 -5.10
C ASN A 82 14.14 2.33 -5.43
N MET A 83 14.93 1.97 -4.42
CA MET A 83 16.38 1.78 -4.54
C MET A 83 16.85 0.38 -4.13
N LYS A 84 18.01 -0.05 -4.62
CA LYS A 84 18.61 -1.35 -4.27
C LYS A 84 19.17 -1.32 -2.84
N LYS A 85 19.07 -2.43 -2.11
CA LYS A 85 19.65 -2.58 -0.75
C LYS A 85 21.14 -2.21 -0.71
N ALA A 86 21.92 -2.61 -1.72
CA ALA A 86 23.34 -2.28 -1.81
C ALA A 86 23.59 -0.76 -1.81
N THR A 87 22.78 -0.01 -2.55
CA THR A 87 22.84 1.46 -2.59
C THR A 87 22.46 2.05 -1.24
N LEU A 88 21.39 1.55 -0.61
CA LEU A 88 20.99 1.99 0.73
C LEU A 88 22.11 1.74 1.75
N TYR A 89 22.77 0.57 1.72
CA TYR A 89 23.92 0.29 2.57
C TYR A 89 25.08 1.25 2.32
N GLN A 90 25.41 1.57 1.06
CA GLN A 90 26.42 2.58 0.77
C GLN A 90 26.05 3.96 1.34
N TYR A 91 24.76 4.34 1.29
CA TYR A 91 24.28 5.62 1.80
C TYR A 91 24.39 5.67 3.32
N THR A 92 24.00 4.59 4.00
CA THR A 92 24.15 4.49 5.47
C THR A 92 25.61 4.46 5.90
N HIS A 93 26.48 3.75 5.18
CA HIS A 93 27.93 3.72 5.47
C HIS A 93 28.59 5.08 5.30
N LYS A 94 28.15 5.87 4.30
CA LYS A 94 28.63 7.23 4.07
C LYS A 94 27.87 8.29 4.87
N SER A 95 26.98 7.87 5.78
CA SER A 95 26.10 8.76 6.56
C SER A 95 25.34 9.78 5.71
N LYS A 96 24.97 9.40 4.48
CA LYS A 96 24.23 10.26 3.54
C LYS A 96 22.73 10.26 3.75
N ILE A 97 22.20 9.27 4.46
CA ILE A 97 20.78 9.10 4.75
C ILE A 97 20.60 8.97 6.27
N PRO A 98 19.59 9.59 6.90
CA PRO A 98 19.36 9.46 8.33
C PRO A 98 18.99 8.03 8.71
N PHE A 99 19.64 7.47 9.73
CA PHE A 99 19.38 6.12 10.22
C PHE A 99 19.67 5.97 11.72
N SER A 100 19.02 4.99 12.34
CA SER A 100 19.28 4.55 13.71
C SER A 100 19.78 3.11 13.72
N LYS A 101 20.96 2.87 14.31
CA LYS A 101 21.52 1.52 14.46
C LYS A 101 21.23 0.96 15.84
N LYS A 102 20.69 -0.26 15.92
CA LYS A 102 20.58 -1.03 17.17
C LYS A 102 21.14 -2.44 16.94
N GLY A 103 22.30 -2.71 17.53
CA GLY A 103 23.05 -3.94 17.30
C GLY A 103 23.44 -4.10 15.82
N LYS A 104 22.95 -5.18 15.19
CA LYS A 104 23.18 -5.50 13.78
C LYS A 104 22.11 -4.94 12.83
N ALA A 105 21.02 -4.36 13.36
CA ALA A 105 19.90 -3.88 12.57
C ALA A 105 19.93 -2.36 12.37
N LEU A 106 19.41 -1.93 11.21
CA LEU A 106 19.21 -0.53 10.85
C LEU A 106 17.72 -0.22 10.82
N TYR A 107 17.36 0.91 11.43
CA TYR A 107 16.01 1.43 11.54
C TYR A 107 15.96 2.85 10.99
N PHE A 108 14.83 3.21 10.39
CA PHE A 108 14.67 4.49 9.72
C PHE A 108 13.34 5.12 10.13
N SER A 109 13.37 6.37 10.58
CA SER A 109 12.15 7.13 10.80
C SER A 109 11.56 7.51 9.44
N ARG A 110 10.30 7.17 9.18
CA ARG A 110 9.64 7.53 7.92
C ARG A 110 9.64 9.05 7.70
N LYS A 111 9.43 9.84 8.75
CA LYS A 111 9.43 11.31 8.70
C LYS A 111 10.78 11.86 8.27
N GLU A 112 11.86 11.33 8.83
CA GLU A 112 13.23 11.75 8.49
C GLU A 112 13.60 11.35 7.06
N ILE A 113 13.24 10.14 6.62
CA ILE A 113 13.50 9.71 5.24
C ILE A 113 12.77 10.60 4.23
N LEU A 114 11.51 10.97 4.52
CA LEU A 114 10.76 11.86 3.64
C LEU A 114 11.32 13.28 3.64
N ALA A 115 11.71 13.82 4.80
CA ALA A 115 12.35 15.13 4.89
C ALA A 115 13.66 15.15 4.09
N TRP A 116 14.50 14.12 4.27
CA TRP A 116 15.74 13.95 3.52
C TRP A 116 15.52 13.86 2.00
N LEU A 117 14.46 13.17 1.57
CA LEU A 117 14.10 13.10 0.15
C LEU A 117 13.72 14.47 -0.41
N LEU A 118 12.99 15.27 0.38
CA LEU A 118 12.59 16.62 0.02
C LEU A 118 13.76 17.61 0.02
N GLU A 119 14.73 17.46 0.91
CA GLU A 119 15.97 18.26 0.91
C GLU A 119 16.82 18.03 -0.35
N GLY A 120 16.78 16.82 -0.93
CA GLY A 120 17.43 16.50 -2.19
C GLY A 120 16.77 17.11 -3.44
N ARG A 121 15.68 17.87 -3.28
CA ARG A 121 15.01 18.59 -4.37
C ARG A 121 15.92 19.70 -4.89
N ASN A 122 16.15 19.71 -6.20
CA ASN A 122 16.65 20.90 -6.86
C ASN A 122 15.56 21.97 -6.84
N LEU A 123 15.89 23.14 -6.30
CA LEU A 123 15.04 24.33 -6.37
C LEU A 123 14.75 24.64 -7.84
N THR A 124 13.54 25.11 -8.10
CA THR A 124 13.20 25.67 -9.40
C THR A 124 13.95 26.98 -9.62
N GLU A 125 14.16 27.38 -10.87
CA GLU A 125 14.87 28.62 -11.22
C GLU A 125 14.31 29.83 -10.46
N GLN A 126 12.98 29.95 -10.41
CA GLN A 126 12.30 31.00 -9.66
C GLN A 126 12.57 30.96 -8.16
N GLU A 127 12.55 29.78 -7.53
CA GLU A 127 12.87 29.65 -6.11
C GLU A 127 14.36 29.94 -5.83
N GLN A 128 15.26 29.67 -6.77
CA GLN A 128 16.68 30.02 -6.66
C GLN A 128 16.87 31.54 -6.70
N GLU A 129 16.18 32.23 -7.62
CA GLU A 129 16.16 33.69 -7.71
C GLU A 129 15.60 34.32 -6.43
N ASP A 130 14.46 33.84 -5.93
CA ASP A 130 13.83 34.33 -4.69
C ASP A 130 14.77 34.20 -3.48
N VAL A 131 15.49 33.08 -3.36
CA VAL A 131 16.47 32.87 -2.28
C VAL A 131 17.66 33.81 -2.41
N ALA A 132 18.15 34.05 -3.64
CA ALA A 132 19.24 34.98 -3.90
C ALA A 132 18.85 36.42 -3.52
N ASP A 133 17.65 36.85 -3.93
CA ASP A 133 17.11 38.18 -3.60
C ASP A 133 16.92 38.36 -2.09
N LEU A 134 16.39 37.34 -1.41
CA LEU A 134 16.27 37.35 0.06
C LEU A 134 17.63 37.48 0.75
N MET A 135 18.66 36.77 0.27
CA MET A 135 20.02 36.88 0.81
C MET A 135 20.60 38.29 0.63
N LEU A 136 20.42 38.90 -0.54
CA LEU A 136 20.87 40.27 -0.81
C LEU A 136 20.18 41.27 0.12
N LEU A 137 18.87 41.16 0.31
CA LEU A 137 18.11 42.01 1.23
C LEU A 137 18.57 41.86 2.68
N GLN A 138 18.88 40.64 3.13
CA GLN A 138 19.40 40.40 4.48
C GLN A 138 20.81 40.98 4.68
N ALA A 139 21.68 40.85 3.69
CA ALA A 139 23.03 41.42 3.72
C ALA A 139 22.98 42.96 3.81
N ASN A 140 22.10 43.59 3.02
CA ASN A 140 21.87 45.03 3.04
C ASN A 140 21.34 45.50 4.39
N ARG A 141 20.36 44.80 4.99
CA ARG A 141 19.86 45.11 6.34
C ARG A 141 20.95 45.05 7.41
N LYS A 142 21.79 44.01 7.40
CA LYS A 142 22.92 43.88 8.34
C LYS A 142 23.94 45.00 8.15
N ARG A 143 24.24 45.40 6.91
CA ARG A 143 25.14 46.52 6.61
C ARG A 143 24.61 47.84 7.17
N MET A 144 23.33 48.13 6.97
CA MET A 144 22.70 49.35 7.49
C MET A 144 22.71 49.41 9.02
N TYR A 145 22.42 48.30 9.70
CA TYR A 145 22.50 48.24 11.16
C TYR A 145 23.92 48.53 11.68
N ARG A 146 24.97 48.06 10.98
CA ARG A 146 26.36 48.37 11.36
C ARG A 146 26.70 49.85 11.17
N LEU A 147 26.25 50.47 10.08
CA LEU A 147 26.53 51.88 9.79
C LEU A 147 25.87 52.81 10.82
N ASN A 148 24.61 52.54 11.18
CA ASN A 148 23.88 53.35 12.15
C ASN A 148 24.34 53.18 13.61
N LYS A 149 25.15 52.16 13.91
CA LYS A 149 25.69 51.92 15.27
C LYS A 149 27.07 52.56 15.50
N VAL A 150 27.73 53.00 14.43
CA VAL A 150 29.07 53.63 14.46
C VAL A 150 28.98 55.16 14.33
N SER A 151 27.78 55.69 14.02
CA SER A 151 27.45 57.12 14.02
C SER A 151 26.83 57.52 15.36
#